data_AF-A0A960BCS3-F1
#
_entry.id   AF-A0A960BCS3-F1
#
_cell.length_a   1.000
_cell.length_b   1.000
_cell.length_c   1.000
_cell.angle_alpha   90.00
_cell.angle_beta   90.00
_cell.angle_gamma   90.00
#
_symmetry.space_group_name_H-M   'P 1'
#
loop_
_entity.id
_entity.type
_entity.pdbx_description
1 polymer ?
#
loop_
_entity_poly.entity_id
_entity_poly.type
_entity_poly.pdbx_seq_one_letter_code
_entity_poly.pdbx_strand_id
1 'polypeptide(L)'
;MTRVGIITIVDHHNFGNRLQNFALQEALRRFGMDVWTIPNTPLEMDLALKLKRTLHEVTHEGPSVIARKLGRMAKPEPAPAQPTRYLRHGTAIQEFSATHVREAARSINDEPDLAAFAACYDWFVVGSDQVW
;
A
#
# COMPACT_ATOMS: atom_id res chain seq x y z
N MET A 1 -9.86 -26.21 -6.57
CA MET A 1 -10.23 -24.79 -6.74
C MET A 1 -8.95 -24.02 -6.98
N THR A 2 -8.83 -23.32 -8.11
CA THR A 2 -7.64 -22.53 -8.41
C THR A 2 -7.56 -21.34 -7.46
N ARG A 3 -6.43 -21.17 -6.78
CA ARG A 3 -6.17 -20.08 -5.85
C ARG A 3 -5.38 -18.97 -6.51
N VAL A 4 -5.88 -17.74 -6.43
CA VAL A 4 -5.23 -16.55 -7.01
C VAL A 4 -4.95 -15.51 -5.94
N GLY A 5 -3.71 -15.04 -5.88
CA GLY A 5 -3.26 -13.96 -5.01
C GLY A 5 -3.18 -12.64 -5.77
N ILE A 6 -3.93 -11.62 -5.34
CA ILE A 6 -3.79 -10.25 -5.84
C ILE A 6 -2.79 -9.53 -4.93
N ILE A 7 -1.61 -9.17 -5.43
CA ILE A 7 -0.61 -8.42 -4.69
C ILE A 7 -0.73 -6.95 -5.09
N THR A 8 -1.08 -6.09 -4.13
CA THR A 8 -1.23 -4.64 -4.35
C THR A 8 -0.98 -3.87 -3.06
N ILE A 9 -0.72 -2.58 -3.19
CA ILE A 9 -0.68 -1.67 -2.06
C ILE A 9 -2.09 -1.61 -1.45
N VAL A 10 -2.17 -1.87 -0.14
CA VAL A 10 -3.41 -1.71 0.63
C VAL A 10 -3.22 -0.49 1.53
N ASP A 11 -3.43 0.69 0.94
CA ASP A 11 -3.55 1.92 1.70
C ASP A 11 -5.03 2.32 1.85
N HIS A 12 -5.36 2.94 2.97
CA HIS A 12 -6.72 3.39 3.26
C HIS A 12 -6.88 4.86 2.89
N HIS A 13 -6.17 5.30 1.85
CA HIS A 13 -6.15 6.67 1.36
C HIS A 13 -6.62 6.77 -0.08
N ASN A 14 -6.48 5.68 -0.86
CA ASN A 14 -6.97 5.59 -2.23
C ASN A 14 -8.20 4.65 -2.33
N PHE A 15 -9.40 5.23 -2.31
CA PHE A 15 -10.63 4.45 -2.51
C PHE A 15 -10.70 3.82 -3.91
N GLY A 16 -10.11 4.46 -4.92
CA GLY A 16 -10.04 3.92 -6.28
C GLY A 16 -9.27 2.60 -6.35
N ASN A 17 -8.14 2.52 -5.65
CA ASN A 17 -7.38 1.26 -5.49
C ASN A 17 -8.26 0.15 -4.89
N ARG A 18 -8.98 0.43 -3.78
CA ARG A 18 -9.84 -0.57 -3.14
C ARG A 18 -10.99 -1.03 -4.04
N LEU A 19 -11.59 -0.12 -4.80
CA LEU A 19 -12.65 -0.45 -5.77
C LEU A 19 -12.12 -1.31 -6.92
N GLN A 20 -10.95 -0.99 -7.47
CA GLN A 20 -10.31 -1.80 -8.52
C GLN A 20 -9.97 -3.19 -8.00
N ASN A 21 -9.41 -3.28 -6.80
CA ASN A 21 -9.11 -4.53 -6.14
C ASN A 21 -10.37 -5.39 -5.95
N PHE A 22 -11.47 -4.80 -5.48
CA PHE A 22 -12.75 -5.48 -5.37
C PHE A 22 -13.29 -5.95 -6.74
N ALA A 23 -13.23 -5.09 -7.76
CA ALA A 23 -13.71 -5.44 -9.09
C ALA A 23 -12.93 -6.63 -9.69
N LEU A 24 -11.60 -6.64 -9.58
CA LEU A 24 -10.75 -7.75 -10.02
C LEU A 24 -11.07 -9.03 -9.25
N GLN A 25 -11.21 -8.94 -7.93
CA GLN A 25 -11.59 -10.07 -7.09
C GLN A 25 -12.91 -10.71 -7.55
N GLU A 26 -13.96 -9.90 -7.76
CA GLU A 26 -15.25 -10.40 -8.20
C GLU A 26 -15.22 -10.94 -9.64
N ALA A 27 -14.44 -10.33 -10.53
CA ALA A 27 -14.24 -10.84 -11.88
C ALA A 27 -13.62 -12.24 -11.85
N LEU A 28 -12.53 -12.43 -11.10
CA LEU A 28 -11.86 -13.72 -10.95
C LEU A 28 -12.73 -14.76 -10.24
N ARG A 29 -13.52 -14.37 -9.24
CA ARG A 29 -14.50 -15.26 -8.59
C ARG A 29 -15.58 -15.76 -9.54
N ARG A 30 -16.04 -14.93 -10.48
CA ARG A 30 -17.00 -15.35 -11.53
C ARG A 30 -16.43 -16.44 -12.44
N PHE A 31 -15.11 -16.55 -12.54
CA PHE A 31 -14.43 -17.66 -13.21
C PHE A 31 -14.21 -18.89 -12.31
N GLY A 32 -14.76 -18.93 -11.10
CA GLY A 32 -14.69 -20.07 -10.18
C GLY A 32 -13.38 -20.17 -9.38
N MET A 33 -12.65 -19.06 -9.23
CA MET A 33 -11.38 -19.00 -8.51
C MET A 33 -11.56 -18.61 -7.04
N ASP A 34 -10.70 -19.12 -6.15
CA ASP A 34 -10.59 -18.66 -4.75
C ASP A 34 -9.55 -17.55 -4.66
N VAL A 35 -10.03 -16.32 -4.51
CA VAL A 35 -9.23 -15.09 -4.70
C VAL A 35 -9.02 -14.38 -3.37
N TRP A 36 -7.77 -14.04 -3.09
CA TRP A 36 -7.36 -13.27 -1.92
C TRP A 36 -6.46 -12.12 -2.32
N THR A 37 -6.59 -11.01 -1.62
CA THR A 37 -5.68 -9.87 -1.72
C THR A 37 -4.58 -10.03 -0.69
N ILE A 38 -3.34 -9.93 -1.11
CA ILE A 38 -2.16 -9.98 -0.27
C ILE A 38 -1.61 -8.56 -0.19
N PRO A 39 -1.63 -7.94 1.00
CA PRO A 39 -1.07 -6.60 1.15
C PRO A 39 0.41 -6.58 0.76
N ASN A 40 0.80 -5.53 0.04
CA ASN A 40 2.19 -5.18 -0.20
C ASN A 40 2.49 -3.88 0.55
N THR A 41 3.06 -4.00 1.74
CA THR A 41 3.44 -2.84 2.56
C THR A 41 4.89 -2.48 2.28
N PRO A 42 5.19 -1.22 1.89
CA PRO A 42 6.57 -0.81 1.71
C PRO A 42 7.33 -0.93 3.03
N LEU A 43 8.52 -1.54 2.97
CA LEU A 43 9.43 -1.60 4.10
C LEU A 43 9.82 -0.19 4.55
N GLU A 44 9.93 0.02 5.86
CA GLU A 44 10.60 1.19 6.44
C GLU A 44 12.00 1.31 5.82
N MET A 45 12.29 2.44 5.16
CA MET A 45 13.63 2.69 4.63
C MET A 45 14.64 2.69 5.79
N ASP A 46 15.67 1.86 5.65
CA ASP A 46 16.83 1.87 6.53
C ASP A 46 17.45 3.28 6.62
N LEU A 47 17.96 3.64 7.79
CA LEU A 47 18.66 4.89 8.07
C LEU A 47 19.81 5.11 7.08
N ALA A 48 20.55 4.05 6.72
CA ALA A 48 21.64 4.15 5.75
C ALA A 48 21.12 4.57 4.35
N LEU A 49 19.98 4.03 3.92
CA LEU A 49 19.31 4.41 2.68
C LEU A 49 18.75 5.84 2.75
N LYS A 50 18.14 6.22 3.88
CA LYS A 50 17.68 7.61 4.15
C LYS A 50 18.84 8.61 4.05
N LEU A 51 20.01 8.26 4.59
CA LEU A 51 21.22 9.08 4.54
C LEU A 51 21.79 9.17 3.13
N LYS A 52 21.95 8.03 2.43
CA LYS A 52 22.42 8.00 1.03
C LYS A 52 21.53 8.84 0.13
N ARG A 53 20.20 8.74 0.28
CA ARG A 53 19.24 9.55 -0.49
C ARG A 53 19.41 11.03 -0.21
N THR A 54 19.54 11.41 1.07
CA THR A 54 19.74 12.81 1.45
C THR A 54 21.06 13.36 0.94
N LEU A 55 22.15 12.58 0.98
CA LEU A 55 23.43 12.97 0.41
C LEU A 55 23.32 13.19 -1.11
N HIS A 56 22.67 12.27 -1.82
CA HIS A 56 22.41 12.39 -3.26
C HIS A 56 21.61 13.66 -3.60
N GLU A 57 20.53 13.93 -2.86
CA GLU A 57 19.72 15.14 -3.04
C GLU A 57 20.57 16.40 -2.77
N VAL A 58 21.44 16.41 -1.76
CA VAL A 58 22.34 17.54 -1.47
C VAL A 58 23.40 17.73 -2.56
N THR A 59 23.94 16.65 -3.14
CA THR A 59 24.92 16.75 -4.22
C THR A 59 24.31 17.27 -5.52
N HIS A 60 23.02 16.98 -5.79
CA HIS A 60 22.33 17.39 -7.01
C HIS A 60 21.60 18.74 -6.90
N GLU A 61 20.94 19.01 -5.78
CA GLU A 61 20.09 20.20 -5.57
C GLU A 61 20.70 21.22 -4.58
N GLY A 62 21.84 20.87 -3.96
CA GLY A 62 22.57 21.71 -3.01
C GLY A 62 22.08 21.60 -1.55
N PRO A 63 22.73 22.33 -0.62
CA PRO A 63 22.45 22.24 0.82
C PRO A 63 21.03 22.71 1.22
N SER A 64 20.36 23.46 0.34
CA SER A 64 19.01 23.99 0.54
C SER A 64 17.97 22.89 0.80
N VAL A 65 18.23 21.66 0.34
CA VAL A 65 17.38 20.48 0.61
C VAL A 65 17.25 20.21 2.11
N ILE A 66 18.33 20.37 2.87
CA ILE A 66 18.34 20.14 4.32
C ILE A 66 17.44 21.19 5.00
N ALA A 67 17.60 22.47 4.64
CA ALA A 67 16.76 23.54 5.15
C ALA A 67 15.27 23.34 4.78
N ARG A 68 14.98 22.87 3.57
CA ARG A 68 13.60 22.54 3.12
C ARG A 68 13.00 21.37 3.91
N LYS A 69 13.79 20.32 4.22
CA LYS A 69 13.35 19.19 5.04
C LYS A 69 13.08 19.61 6.49
N LEU A 70 14.01 20.35 7.10
CA LEU A 70 13.84 20.89 8.45
C LEU A 70 12.64 21.84 8.54
N GLY A 71 12.45 22.69 7.53
CA GLY A 71 11.29 23.59 7.44
C GLY A 71 9.96 22.85 7.29
N ARG A 72 9.93 21.65 6.68
CA ARG A 72 8.74 20.78 6.66
C ARG A 72 8.47 20.12 8.01
N MET A 73 9.51 19.76 8.77
CA MET A 73 9.38 19.19 10.11
C MET A 73 8.98 20.22 11.16
N ALA A 74 9.39 21.48 10.99
CA ALA A 74 9.07 22.59 11.88
C ALA A 74 7.70 23.25 11.60
N LYS A 75 7.00 22.84 10.53
CA LYS A 75 5.62 23.28 10.33
C LYS A 75 4.78 22.67 11.45
N PRO A 76 4.12 23.50 12.30
CA PRO A 76 3.21 22.97 13.29
C PRO A 76 2.16 22.12 12.57
N GLU A 77 1.80 20.98 13.15
CA GLU A 77 0.61 20.26 12.69
C GLU A 77 -0.53 21.28 12.65
N PRO A 78 -1.22 21.45 11.51
CA PRO A 78 -2.37 22.32 11.49
C PRO A 78 -3.30 21.86 12.61
N ALA A 79 -3.71 22.78 13.49
CA ALA A 79 -4.67 22.52 14.56
C ALA A 79 -5.79 21.62 14.00
N PRO A 80 -6.23 20.57 14.72
CA PRO A 80 -7.08 19.54 14.15
C PRO A 80 -8.30 20.20 13.51
N ALA A 81 -8.25 20.36 12.19
CA ALA A 81 -9.39 20.79 11.44
C ALA A 81 -10.45 19.71 11.69
N GLN A 82 -11.70 20.14 11.91
CA GLN A 82 -12.91 19.32 11.74
C GLN A 82 -12.58 18.13 10.84
N PRO A 83 -12.74 16.86 11.29
CA PRO A 83 -12.09 15.69 10.70
C PRO A 83 -12.14 15.83 9.19
N THR A 84 -10.98 16.10 8.61
CA THR A 84 -10.90 16.53 7.20
C THR A 84 -11.63 15.48 6.38
N ARG A 85 -12.19 15.87 5.22
CA ARG A 85 -12.85 14.92 4.31
C ARG A 85 -12.06 13.61 4.15
N TYR A 86 -10.73 13.68 4.17
CA TYR A 86 -9.79 12.55 4.17
C TYR A 86 -9.90 11.60 5.37
N LEU A 87 -10.06 12.09 6.59
CA LEU A 87 -10.23 11.23 7.78
C LEU A 87 -11.58 10.50 7.78
N ARG A 88 -12.65 11.17 7.34
CA ARG A 88 -13.97 10.53 7.13
C ARG A 88 -13.97 9.52 5.99
N HIS A 89 -13.20 9.78 4.93
CA HIS A 89 -13.02 8.81 3.85
C HIS A 89 -12.19 7.61 4.30
N GLY A 90 -11.18 7.79 5.14
CA GLY A 90 -10.36 6.70 5.67
C GLY A 90 -11.19 5.61 6.35
N THR A 91 -12.15 5.99 7.21
CA THR A 91 -13.03 5.02 7.89
C THR A 91 -13.95 4.31 6.91
N ALA A 92 -14.53 5.04 5.94
CA ALA A 92 -15.39 4.43 4.91
C ALA A 92 -14.61 3.48 3.98
N ILE A 93 -13.35 3.81 3.65
CA ILE A 93 -12.45 2.96 2.87
C ILE A 93 -12.15 1.67 3.66
N GLN A 94 -11.85 1.79 4.96
CA GLN A 94 -11.59 0.64 5.84
C GLN A 94 -12.81 -0.26 5.98
N GLU A 95 -13.99 0.31 6.22
CA GLU A 95 -15.25 -0.43 6.31
C GLU A 95 -15.58 -1.15 5.00
N PHE A 96 -15.38 -0.46 3.87
CA PHE A 96 -15.57 -1.05 2.55
C PHE A 96 -14.65 -2.26 2.35
N SER A 97 -13.34 -2.07 2.58
CA SER A 97 -12.33 -3.12 2.45
C SER A 97 -12.66 -4.33 3.32
N ALA A 98 -12.92 -4.11 4.62
CA ALA A 98 -13.23 -5.18 5.57
C ALA A 98 -14.48 -5.98 5.20
N THR A 99 -15.44 -5.36 4.52
CA THR A 99 -16.72 -5.99 4.16
C THR A 99 -16.65 -6.68 2.79
N HIS A 100 -15.92 -6.12 1.83
CA HIS A 100 -16.02 -6.52 0.42
C HIS A 100 -14.76 -7.20 -0.12
N VAL A 101 -13.59 -6.94 0.46
CA VAL A 101 -12.30 -7.47 -0.01
C VAL A 101 -11.84 -8.58 0.93
N ARG A 102 -11.54 -9.77 0.38
CA ARG A 102 -10.90 -10.85 1.14
C ARG A 102 -9.41 -10.59 1.16
N GLU A 103 -8.93 -10.09 2.28
CA GLU A 103 -7.52 -9.75 2.49
C GLU A 103 -6.82 -10.80 3.35
N ALA A 104 -5.58 -11.13 3.00
CA ALA A 104 -4.72 -11.96 3.82
C ALA A 104 -4.31 -11.17 5.08
N ALA A 105 -4.27 -11.86 6.21
CA ALA A 105 -3.91 -11.24 7.50
C ALA A 105 -2.44 -10.78 7.57
N ARG A 106 -1.58 -11.28 6.68
CA ARG A 106 -0.15 -10.95 6.61
C ARG A 106 0.15 -10.26 5.28
N SER A 107 1.08 -9.30 5.33
CA SER A 107 1.63 -8.60 4.17
C SER A 107 2.86 -9.33 3.63
N ILE A 108 3.25 -9.05 2.39
CA ILE A 108 4.56 -9.45 1.84
C ILE A 108 5.56 -8.36 2.19
N ASN A 109 6.57 -8.71 3.00
CA ASN A 109 7.65 -7.80 3.38
C ASN A 109 9.03 -8.33 2.98
N ASP A 110 9.18 -9.65 2.85
CA ASP A 110 10.46 -10.28 2.53
C ASP A 110 10.34 -11.54 1.64
N GLU A 111 11.49 -12.14 1.33
CA GLU A 111 11.57 -13.35 0.51
C GLU A 111 10.95 -14.59 1.21
N PRO A 112 11.14 -14.81 2.52
CA PRO A 112 10.38 -15.83 3.26
C PRO A 112 8.85 -15.69 3.16
N ASP A 113 8.32 -14.47 3.26
CA ASP A 113 6.90 -14.19 3.04
C ASP A 113 6.48 -14.65 1.63
N LEU A 114 7.25 -14.26 0.62
CA LEU A 114 6.98 -14.61 -0.77
C LEU A 114 6.95 -16.13 -0.99
N ALA A 115 7.89 -16.88 -0.41
CA ALA A 115 7.92 -18.33 -0.51
C ALA A 115 6.70 -18.98 0.17
N ALA A 116 6.28 -18.47 1.33
CA ALA A 116 5.10 -18.96 2.03
C ALA A 116 3.82 -18.72 1.22
N PHE A 117 3.71 -17.56 0.57
CA PHE A 117 2.61 -17.26 -0.34
C PHE A 117 2.67 -18.11 -1.62
N ALA A 118 3.84 -18.26 -2.24
CA ALA A 118 4.00 -19.06 -3.46
C ALA A 118 3.57 -20.53 -3.27
N ALA A 119 3.71 -21.08 -2.06
CA ALA A 119 3.23 -22.42 -1.74
C ALA A 119 1.69 -22.53 -1.62
N CYS A 120 0.98 -21.41 -1.49
CA CYS A 120 -0.45 -21.38 -1.18
C CYS A 120 -1.36 -21.01 -2.38
N TYR A 121 -0.79 -20.49 -3.46
CA TYR A 121 -1.52 -19.93 -4.61
C TYR A 121 -0.97 -20.50 -5.92
N ASP A 122 -1.86 -20.71 -6.89
CA ASP A 122 -1.48 -21.21 -8.22
C ASP A 122 -1.01 -20.06 -9.13
N TRP A 123 -1.60 -18.87 -8.96
CA TRP A 123 -1.32 -17.68 -9.77
C TRP A 123 -1.31 -16.41 -8.93
N PHE A 124 -0.59 -15.41 -9.43
CA PHE A 124 -0.57 -14.07 -8.86
C PHE A 124 -0.92 -13.02 -9.90
N VAL A 125 -1.71 -12.03 -9.49
CA VAL A 125 -1.90 -10.77 -10.22
C VAL A 125 -1.21 -9.69 -9.39
N VAL A 126 -0.24 -8.98 -9.98
CA VAL A 126 0.60 -8.04 -9.24
C VAL A 126 0.46 -6.65 -9.83
N GLY A 127 0.22 -5.68 -8.95
CA GLY A 127 0.19 -4.26 -9.29
C GLY A 127 0.68 -3.42 -8.11
N SER A 128 1.00 -2.15 -8.38
CA SER A 128 1.37 -1.20 -7.33
C SER A 128 0.08 -0.68 -6.68
N ASP A 129 -0.32 0.54 -7.03
CA ASP A 129 -1.56 1.19 -6.60
C ASP A 129 -2.77 0.87 -7.51
N GLN A 130 -2.53 0.26 -8.68
CA GLN A 130 -3.59 -0.12 -9.62
C GLN A 130 -3.44 -1.59 -10.00
N VAL A 131 -4.57 -2.29 -10.08
CA VAL A 131 -4.67 -3.70 -10.48
C VAL A 131 -5.85 -3.87 -11.45
N TRP A 132 -5.62 -4.66 -12.52
CA TRP A 132 -6.60 -4.96 -13.56
C TRP A 132 -6.39 -6.37 -14.11
#